data_AF-A0A9D5FKN2-F1
#
_entry.id   AF-A0A9D5FKN2-F1
#
_cell.length_a   1.000
_cell.length_b   1.000
_cell.length_c   1.000
_cell.angle_alpha   90.00
_cell.angle_beta   90.00
_cell.angle_gamma   90.00
#
_symmetry.space_group_name_H-M   'P 1'
#
loop_
_entity.id
_entity.type
_entity.pdbx_description
1 polymer ?
#
loop_
_entity_poly.entity_id
_entity_poly.type
_entity_poly.pdbx_seq_one_letter_code
_entity_poly.pdbx_strand_id
1 'polypeptide(L)'
;MITEAAIAQKAQELGITVSEEEINKEIEQNFGFYANGTPTPAATVEYKPTSTFSPTQLAIITITPTPTELPTATPEPVTATPELTAEVTDAAVTPTVTLVPPTSTPTEAPTATEIAPTPTEFTREGFNSLYATWVASFSTQTNFGDADFRNYVRNILLSRKLYDFVNKDLQAEQDMVWARHILVETEPDAKLVLTKLKEGEDFAALAAKYSTDSSNSANGGDLSWFGKGQMVAEFETAAFALKIGEISEPVKTDFGYHIIQALGHEGRLLTPDELNTLKSSAYQKFIEDAKAAYNIKKYDIWASIVPSEPSIPVEYRITNQ
;
A
#
# COMPACT_ATOMS: atom_id res chain seq x y z
N MET A 1 11.59 20.68 7.10
CA MET A 1 11.16 19.97 8.32
C MET A 1 12.22 18.92 8.68
N ILE A 2 12.01 18.16 9.75
CA ILE A 2 12.98 17.17 10.24
C ILE A 2 13.23 16.06 9.20
N THR A 3 12.18 15.66 8.47
CA THR A 3 12.27 14.59 7.48
C THR A 3 13.13 14.98 6.28
N GLU A 4 12.99 16.19 5.73
CA GLU A 4 13.82 16.63 4.60
C GLU A 4 15.29 16.81 5.00
N ALA A 5 15.55 17.26 6.23
CA ALA A 5 16.90 17.31 6.76
C ALA A 5 17.52 15.91 6.88
N ALA A 6 16.75 14.93 7.38
CA ALA A 6 17.19 13.54 7.46
C ALA A 6 17.44 12.92 6.07
N ILE A 7 16.56 13.18 5.09
CA ILE A 7 16.72 12.76 3.70
C ILE A 7 17.99 13.37 3.10
N ALA A 8 18.18 14.68 3.23
CA ALA A 8 19.35 15.37 2.68
C ALA A 8 20.66 14.85 3.28
N GLN A 9 20.70 14.67 4.61
CA GLN A 9 21.86 14.09 5.28
C GLN A 9 22.12 12.66 4.82
N LYS A 10 21.08 11.82 4.73
CA LYS A 10 21.24 10.43 4.32
C LYS A 10 21.65 10.30 2.85
N ALA A 11 21.08 11.12 1.98
CA ALA A 11 21.49 11.21 0.58
C ALA A 11 22.96 11.61 0.47
N GLN A 12 23.43 12.56 1.27
CA GLN A 12 24.84 12.96 1.32
C GLN A 12 25.75 11.80 1.78
N GLU A 13 25.38 11.08 2.85
CA GLU A 13 26.12 9.90 3.33
C GLU A 13 26.26 8.80 2.26
N LEU A 14 25.21 8.64 1.43
CA LEU A 14 25.16 7.64 0.35
C LEU A 14 25.73 8.16 -0.99
N GLY A 15 26.23 9.39 -1.04
CA GLY A 15 26.76 10.00 -2.27
C GLY A 15 25.69 10.31 -3.32
N ILE A 16 24.42 10.42 -2.93
CA ILE A 16 23.30 10.77 -3.79
C ILE A 16 23.21 12.29 -3.88
N THR A 17 23.44 12.83 -5.07
CA THR A 17 23.42 14.27 -5.33
C THR A 17 22.40 14.64 -6.41
N VAL A 18 21.95 15.89 -6.41
CA VAL A 18 21.09 16.46 -7.46
C VAL A 18 21.83 17.63 -8.09
N SER A 19 21.97 17.60 -9.41
CA SER A 19 22.60 18.65 -10.20
C SER A 19 21.64 19.79 -10.53
N GLU A 20 22.18 20.97 -10.86
CA GLU A 20 21.36 22.11 -11.31
C GLU A 20 20.62 21.82 -12.62
N GLU A 21 21.19 20.98 -13.49
CA GLU A 21 20.52 20.56 -14.72
C GLU A 21 19.27 19.75 -14.44
N GLU A 22 19.30 18.85 -13.46
CA GLU A 22 18.15 18.07 -13.03
C GLU A 22 17.06 18.95 -12.41
N ILE A 23 17.47 19.95 -11.61
CA ILE A 23 16.54 20.93 -11.04
C ILE A 23 15.87 21.74 -12.15
N ASN A 24 16.65 22.29 -13.09
CA ASN A 24 16.12 23.05 -14.21
C ASN A 24 15.15 22.20 -15.05
N LYS A 25 15.52 20.95 -15.33
CA LYS A 25 14.67 20.02 -16.08
C LYS A 25 13.35 19.73 -15.37
N GLU A 26 13.37 19.48 -14.05
CA GLU A 26 12.15 19.21 -13.29
C GLU A 26 11.24 20.45 -13.24
N ILE A 27 11.82 21.65 -13.09
CA ILE A 27 11.10 22.92 -13.16
C ILE A 27 10.46 23.07 -14.55
N GLU A 28 11.25 22.95 -15.61
CA GLU A 28 10.76 23.01 -16.99
C GLU A 28 9.55 22.09 -17.21
N GLN A 29 9.65 20.82 -16.80
CA GLN A 29 8.59 19.83 -16.93
C GLN A 29 7.33 20.18 -16.13
N ASN A 30 7.48 20.70 -14.90
CA ASN A 30 6.35 21.14 -14.08
C ASN A 30 5.57 22.31 -14.70
N PHE A 31 6.22 23.11 -15.54
CA PHE A 31 5.58 24.18 -16.31
C PHE A 31 5.14 23.73 -17.71
N GLY A 32 5.24 22.44 -18.04
CA GLY A 32 4.88 21.89 -19.34
C GLY A 32 5.90 22.17 -20.45
N PHE A 33 7.11 22.61 -20.11
CA PHE A 33 8.22 22.77 -21.05
C PHE A 33 9.04 21.49 -21.14
N TYR A 34 9.09 20.92 -22.35
CA TYR A 34 9.85 19.72 -22.64
C TYR A 34 10.90 20.02 -23.71
N ALA A 35 12.10 20.40 -23.27
CA ALA A 35 13.21 20.76 -24.15
C ALA A 35 13.54 19.70 -25.22
N ASN A 36 13.28 18.42 -24.92
CA ASN A 36 13.56 17.27 -25.78
C ASN A 36 12.28 16.57 -26.30
N GLY A 37 11.11 17.22 -26.23
CA GLY A 37 9.82 16.65 -26.60
C GLY A 37 9.11 15.89 -25.46
N THR A 38 7.82 15.62 -25.64
CA THR A 38 6.97 14.99 -24.63
C THR A 38 7.43 13.54 -24.34
N PRO A 39 7.57 13.14 -23.07
CA PRO A 39 7.96 11.78 -22.72
C PRO A 39 6.94 10.74 -23.21
N THR A 40 7.43 9.63 -23.77
CA THR A 40 6.59 8.48 -24.17
C THR A 40 6.18 7.68 -22.93
N PRO A 41 4.91 7.25 -22.78
CA PRO A 41 4.49 6.41 -21.67
C PRO A 41 5.25 5.07 -21.62
N ALA A 42 5.61 4.61 -20.42
CA ALA A 42 6.19 3.29 -20.22
C ALA A 42 5.16 2.18 -20.51
N ALA A 43 5.61 1.03 -21.02
CA ALA A 43 4.75 -0.11 -21.34
C ALA A 43 4.10 -0.70 -20.07
N THR A 44 2.79 -0.99 -20.13
CA THR A 44 2.06 -1.68 -19.06
C THR A 44 2.46 -3.16 -19.01
N VAL A 45 2.88 -3.64 -17.85
CA VAL A 45 3.23 -5.06 -17.64
C VAL A 45 1.94 -5.87 -17.51
N GLU A 46 1.81 -6.94 -18.31
CA GLU A 46 0.64 -7.85 -18.27
C GLU A 46 0.81 -8.91 -17.18
N TYR A 47 -0.16 -8.99 -16.26
CA TYR A 47 -0.17 -9.95 -15.16
C TYR A 47 -0.80 -11.29 -15.59
N LYS A 48 -0.05 -12.39 -15.46
CA LYS A 48 -0.60 -13.75 -15.60
C LYS A 48 -1.30 -14.17 -14.29
N PRO A 49 -2.43 -14.88 -14.36
CA PRO A 49 -3.16 -15.31 -13.17
C PRO A 49 -2.33 -16.26 -12.29
N THR A 50 -2.50 -16.14 -10.98
CA THR A 50 -1.82 -16.91 -9.92
C THR A 50 -2.24 -18.39 -9.89
N SER A 51 -1.30 -19.27 -9.52
CA SER A 51 -1.47 -20.72 -9.44
C SER A 51 -2.65 -21.15 -8.57
N THR A 52 -3.39 -22.16 -9.05
CA THR A 52 -4.37 -22.90 -8.24
C THR A 52 -3.63 -23.76 -7.20
N PHE A 53 -4.14 -23.83 -5.97
CA PHE A 53 -3.59 -24.66 -4.89
C PHE A 53 -3.22 -26.07 -5.37
N SER A 54 -2.03 -26.55 -5.00
CA SER A 54 -1.62 -27.92 -5.28
C SER A 54 -2.48 -28.94 -4.50
N PRO A 55 -2.59 -30.19 -4.98
CA PRO A 55 -3.31 -31.25 -4.25
C PRO A 55 -2.80 -31.46 -2.82
N THR A 56 -1.51 -31.25 -2.57
CA THR A 56 -0.89 -31.34 -1.24
C THR A 56 -1.37 -30.22 -0.31
N GLN A 57 -1.50 -28.99 -0.83
CA GLN A 57 -2.03 -27.86 -0.08
C GLN A 57 -3.52 -28.05 0.25
N LEU A 58 -4.30 -28.57 -0.70
CA LEU A 58 -5.71 -28.90 -0.47
C LEU A 58 -5.89 -29.99 0.59
N ALA A 59 -5.03 -31.01 0.61
CA ALA A 59 -5.08 -32.09 1.60
C ALA A 59 -4.79 -31.62 3.03
N ILE A 60 -3.97 -30.57 3.20
CA ILE A 60 -3.68 -29.96 4.51
C ILE A 60 -4.87 -29.11 5.00
N ILE A 61 -5.57 -28.42 4.08
CA ILE A 61 -6.74 -27.57 4.40
C ILE A 61 -7.98 -28.41 4.70
N THR A 62 -8.15 -29.54 4.03
CA THR A 62 -9.23 -30.48 4.35
C THR A 62 -8.85 -31.31 5.57
N ILE A 63 -9.03 -30.73 6.77
CA ILE A 63 -9.33 -31.50 7.96
C ILE A 63 -10.47 -32.44 7.62
N THR A 64 -10.16 -33.71 7.37
CA THR A 64 -11.18 -34.75 7.24
C THR A 64 -11.73 -34.95 8.65
N PRO A 65 -12.98 -34.58 8.95
CA PRO A 65 -13.56 -34.96 10.22
C PRO A 65 -13.60 -36.48 10.26
N THR A 66 -12.92 -37.07 11.23
CA THR A 66 -13.12 -38.48 11.59
C THR A 66 -14.63 -38.68 11.78
N PRO A 67 -15.29 -39.57 11.01
CA PRO A 67 -16.73 -39.73 11.11
C PRO A 67 -17.11 -40.27 12.48
N THR A 68 -17.75 -39.44 13.30
CA THR A 68 -18.46 -39.87 14.50
C THR A 68 -19.73 -40.58 14.04
N GLU A 69 -19.81 -41.90 14.19
CA GLU A 69 -21.04 -42.65 13.96
C GLU A 69 -22.11 -42.24 14.99
N LEU A 70 -23.20 -41.64 14.52
CA LEU A 70 -24.38 -41.32 15.33
C LEU A 70 -25.53 -42.26 14.91
N PRO A 71 -26.24 -42.91 15.85
CA PRO A 71 -27.21 -43.95 15.53
C PRO A 71 -28.46 -43.42 14.82
N THR A 72 -28.90 -44.15 13.79
CA THR A 72 -30.09 -43.90 12.97
C THR A 72 -31.39 -44.11 13.78
N ALA A 73 -32.23 -43.08 13.84
CA ALA A 73 -33.63 -43.20 14.25
C ALA A 73 -34.55 -42.92 13.05
N THR A 74 -35.35 -43.92 12.70
CA THR A 74 -36.42 -43.90 11.69
C THR A 74 -37.61 -43.08 12.18
N PRO A 75 -38.22 -42.20 11.36
CA PRO A 75 -39.57 -41.69 11.63
C PRO A 75 -40.63 -42.27 10.67
N GLU A 76 -41.75 -42.70 11.24
CA GLU A 76 -43.04 -42.92 10.56
C GLU A 76 -43.78 -41.60 10.27
N PRO A 77 -44.76 -41.57 9.34
CA PRO A 77 -45.36 -40.34 8.84
C PRO A 77 -46.68 -39.98 9.54
N VAL A 78 -46.92 -38.68 9.77
CA VAL A 78 -48.26 -38.13 10.03
C VAL A 78 -48.46 -36.75 9.39
N THR A 79 -49.72 -36.52 9.04
CA THR A 79 -50.29 -35.61 8.05
C THR A 79 -50.76 -34.25 8.61
N ALA A 80 -50.91 -33.25 7.72
CA ALA A 80 -51.85 -32.11 7.70
C ALA A 80 -51.39 -30.68 8.13
N THR A 81 -51.04 -29.85 7.11
CA THR A 81 -51.61 -28.55 6.62
C THR A 81 -52.66 -27.76 7.45
N PRO A 82 -52.89 -26.42 7.27
CA PRO A 82 -52.14 -25.29 6.61
C PRO A 82 -51.92 -24.05 7.52
N GLU A 83 -51.24 -22.98 7.03
CA GLU A 83 -51.82 -21.63 6.77
C GLU A 83 -50.76 -20.52 6.45
N LEU A 84 -51.03 -19.76 5.36
CA LEU A 84 -50.64 -18.40 4.89
C LEU A 84 -49.22 -17.82 5.19
N THR A 85 -48.53 -17.10 4.29
CA THR A 85 -48.96 -15.81 3.69
C THR A 85 -48.01 -15.32 2.57
N ALA A 86 -48.60 -14.71 1.54
CA ALA A 86 -48.17 -13.61 0.64
C ALA A 86 -46.86 -13.68 -0.19
N GLU A 87 -47.07 -13.70 -1.52
CA GLU A 87 -46.13 -13.33 -2.58
C GLU A 87 -46.80 -12.23 -3.44
N VAL A 88 -46.08 -11.16 -3.76
CA VAL A 88 -46.50 -10.11 -4.69
C VAL A 88 -45.45 -10.02 -5.80
N THR A 89 -45.84 -10.41 -7.01
CA THR A 89 -45.11 -10.16 -8.26
C THR A 89 -45.74 -8.96 -8.96
N ASP A 90 -44.94 -8.04 -9.49
CA ASP A 90 -45.43 -7.02 -10.41
C ASP A 90 -44.65 -7.05 -11.73
N ALA A 91 -45.39 -6.93 -12.83
CA ALA A 91 -44.96 -7.11 -14.20
C ALA A 91 -45.21 -5.83 -15.02
N ALA A 92 -44.20 -5.50 -15.82
CA ALA A 92 -44.18 -4.70 -17.06
C ALA A 92 -45.41 -3.87 -17.49
N VAL A 93 -45.17 -2.57 -17.76
CA VAL A 93 -45.89 -1.81 -18.81
C VAL A 93 -44.94 -0.82 -19.50
N THR A 94 -44.93 -0.82 -20.83
CA THR A 94 -44.28 0.19 -21.70
C THR A 94 -45.37 1.01 -22.40
N PRO A 95 -45.18 2.32 -22.63
CA PRO A 95 -45.96 3.02 -23.66
C PRO A 95 -45.09 3.62 -24.78
N THR A 96 -45.59 3.43 -26.01
CA THR A 96 -45.16 3.99 -27.29
C THR A 96 -45.60 5.44 -27.43
N VAL A 97 -44.77 6.31 -28.02
CA VAL A 97 -45.17 7.62 -28.55
C VAL A 97 -44.62 7.81 -29.97
N THR A 98 -45.50 8.13 -30.90
CA THR A 98 -45.27 8.46 -32.32
C THR A 98 -45.06 9.96 -32.47
N LEU A 99 -44.06 10.40 -33.25
CA LEU A 99 -43.91 11.80 -33.70
C LEU A 99 -43.56 11.89 -35.19
N VAL A 100 -44.13 12.92 -35.82
CA VAL A 100 -44.28 13.22 -37.25
C VAL A 100 -43.01 13.90 -37.82
N PRO A 101 -42.64 13.73 -39.11
CA PRO A 101 -41.41 14.31 -39.64
C PRO A 101 -41.64 15.72 -40.24
N PRO A 102 -40.65 16.64 -40.16
CA PRO A 102 -40.57 17.78 -41.05
C PRO A 102 -39.54 17.56 -42.18
N THR A 103 -39.99 17.80 -43.41
CA THR A 103 -39.18 17.96 -44.61
C THR A 103 -38.39 19.27 -44.54
N SER A 104 -37.08 19.25 -44.87
CA SER A 104 -36.33 20.45 -45.25
C SER A 104 -35.36 20.14 -46.41
N THR A 105 -35.41 21.02 -47.41
CA THR A 105 -34.62 21.04 -48.65
C THR A 105 -33.21 21.58 -48.37
N PRO A 106 -32.14 21.15 -49.07
CA PRO A 106 -30.76 21.55 -48.73
C PRO A 106 -30.45 22.98 -49.22
N THR A 107 -29.80 23.76 -48.36
CA THR A 107 -29.06 24.99 -48.74
C THR A 107 -27.58 24.66 -48.63
N GLU A 108 -26.82 24.83 -49.71
CA GLU A 108 -25.36 24.67 -49.70
C GLU A 108 -24.72 25.72 -48.78
N ALA A 109 -23.93 25.28 -47.82
CA ALA A 109 -23.14 26.12 -46.93
C ALA A 109 -21.73 26.36 -47.53
N PRO A 110 -21.13 27.55 -47.35
CA PRO A 110 -19.79 27.83 -47.84
C PRO A 110 -18.73 26.98 -47.12
N THR A 111 -17.74 26.50 -47.87
CA THR A 111 -16.58 25.76 -47.36
C THR A 111 -15.86 26.57 -46.28
N ALA A 112 -15.84 26.05 -45.05
CA ALA A 112 -14.99 26.57 -43.99
C ALA A 112 -13.54 26.15 -44.24
N THR A 113 -12.65 27.13 -44.43
CA THR A 113 -11.22 26.92 -44.23
C THR A 113 -11.00 26.69 -42.74
N GLU A 114 -10.70 25.45 -42.37
CA GLU A 114 -10.36 25.07 -41.01
C GLU A 114 -8.98 25.66 -40.66
N ILE A 115 -8.96 26.85 -40.07
CA ILE A 115 -7.78 27.33 -39.35
C ILE A 115 -7.83 26.64 -37.99
N ALA A 116 -7.29 25.41 -37.92
CA ALA A 116 -7.02 24.80 -36.63
C ALA A 116 -6.07 25.73 -35.86
N PRO A 117 -6.31 26.06 -34.57
CA PRO A 117 -5.32 26.77 -33.78
C PRO A 117 -4.05 25.92 -33.79
N THR A 118 -2.99 26.42 -34.43
CA THR A 118 -1.68 25.79 -34.35
C THR A 118 -1.30 25.81 -32.87
N PRO A 119 -1.00 24.66 -32.23
CA PRO A 119 -0.56 24.65 -30.84
C PRO A 119 0.60 25.63 -30.72
N THR A 120 0.47 26.63 -29.84
CA THR A 120 1.60 27.52 -29.55
C THR A 120 2.74 26.63 -29.06
N GLU A 121 3.81 26.53 -29.85
CA GLU A 121 5.04 25.88 -29.39
C GLU A 121 5.41 26.57 -28.08
N PHE A 122 5.46 25.81 -26.98
CA PHE A 122 5.84 26.37 -25.70
C PHE A 122 7.34 26.67 -25.77
N THR A 123 7.68 27.87 -26.25
CA THR A 123 9.07 28.25 -26.54
C THR A 123 9.85 28.45 -25.26
N ARG A 124 11.18 28.33 -25.33
CA ARG A 124 12.05 28.59 -24.17
C ARG A 124 11.90 30.02 -23.64
N GLU A 125 11.71 31.00 -24.52
CA GLU A 125 11.44 32.39 -24.13
C GLU A 125 10.08 32.52 -23.43
N GLY A 126 9.05 31.83 -23.93
CA GLY A 126 7.74 31.77 -23.30
C GLY A 126 7.80 31.15 -21.90
N PHE A 127 8.52 30.04 -21.74
CA PHE A 127 8.78 29.42 -20.45
C PHE A 127 9.52 30.38 -19.49
N ASN A 128 10.61 31.01 -19.93
CA ASN A 128 11.37 31.94 -19.09
C ASN A 128 10.50 33.11 -18.59
N SER A 129 9.67 33.66 -19.47
CA SER A 129 8.72 34.73 -19.11
C SER A 129 7.67 34.25 -18.11
N LEU A 130 7.11 33.06 -18.33
CA LEU A 130 6.12 32.46 -17.44
C LEU A 130 6.72 32.18 -16.06
N TYR A 131 7.89 31.56 -16.02
CA TYR A 131 8.60 31.24 -14.78
C TYR A 131 8.96 32.50 -13.99
N ALA A 132 9.50 33.53 -14.66
CA ALA A 132 9.82 34.80 -14.01
C ALA A 132 8.56 35.49 -13.43
N THR A 133 7.45 35.47 -14.16
CA THR A 133 6.17 36.02 -13.69
C THR A 133 5.63 35.23 -12.50
N TRP A 134 5.74 33.90 -12.54
CA TRP A 134 5.32 33.03 -11.45
C TRP A 134 6.15 33.24 -10.18
N VAL A 135 7.49 33.34 -10.28
CA VAL A 135 8.34 33.64 -9.12
C VAL A 135 7.96 35.00 -8.52
N ALA A 136 7.76 36.02 -9.36
CA ALA A 136 7.42 37.37 -8.91
C ALA A 136 6.05 37.45 -8.19
N SER A 137 5.08 36.63 -8.59
CA SER A 137 3.74 36.65 -8.00
C SER A 137 3.70 36.12 -6.56
N PHE A 138 4.56 35.15 -6.22
CA PHE A 138 4.67 34.61 -4.87
C PHE A 138 5.69 35.38 -4.01
N SER A 139 6.82 35.82 -4.57
CA SER A 139 7.86 36.51 -3.80
C SER A 139 7.45 37.89 -3.28
N THR A 140 6.44 38.51 -3.87
CA THR A 140 5.93 39.83 -3.47
C THR A 140 4.99 39.78 -2.25
N GLN A 141 4.35 38.64 -2.02
CA GLN A 141 3.38 38.44 -0.92
C GLN A 141 3.91 37.48 0.15
N THR A 142 4.93 36.70 -0.17
CA THR A 142 5.52 35.69 0.72
C THR A 142 7.03 35.83 0.75
N ASN A 143 7.67 35.41 1.84
CA ASN A 143 9.13 35.38 1.94
C ASN A 143 9.72 34.13 1.23
N PHE A 144 9.14 33.74 0.09
CA PHE A 144 9.49 32.55 -0.70
C PHE A 144 9.84 32.99 -2.13
N GLY A 145 11.09 32.79 -2.53
CA GLY A 145 11.62 33.20 -3.84
C GLY A 145 12.09 32.04 -4.72
N ASP A 146 12.74 32.37 -5.84
CA ASP A 146 13.33 31.39 -6.78
C ASP A 146 14.27 30.41 -6.09
N ALA A 147 15.14 30.91 -5.19
CA ALA A 147 16.07 30.07 -4.44
C ALA A 147 15.34 29.05 -3.57
N ASP A 148 14.26 29.44 -2.91
CA ASP A 148 13.45 28.55 -2.05
C ASP A 148 12.72 27.50 -2.89
N PHE A 149 12.18 27.90 -4.04
CA PHE A 149 11.55 26.97 -4.98
C PHE A 149 12.55 25.96 -5.56
N ARG A 150 13.73 26.41 -5.99
CA ARG A 150 14.80 25.52 -6.44
C ARG A 150 15.26 24.57 -5.34
N ASN A 151 15.36 25.05 -4.10
CA ASN A 151 15.66 24.21 -2.94
C ASN A 151 14.54 23.18 -2.68
N TYR A 152 13.28 23.56 -2.83
CA TYR A 152 12.14 22.65 -2.74
C TYR A 152 12.19 21.55 -3.82
N VAL A 153 12.43 21.92 -5.08
CA VAL A 153 12.61 20.96 -6.18
C VAL A 153 13.81 20.05 -5.93
N ARG A 154 14.95 20.59 -5.46
CA ARG A 154 16.12 19.80 -5.08
C ARG A 154 15.76 18.74 -4.03
N ASN A 155 14.99 19.10 -3.01
CA ASN A 155 14.58 18.17 -1.95
C ASN A 155 13.64 17.08 -2.47
N ILE A 156 12.71 17.39 -3.38
CA ILE A 156 11.88 16.38 -4.07
C ILE A 156 12.75 15.41 -4.85
N LEU A 157 13.69 15.93 -5.65
CA LEU A 157 14.58 15.11 -6.46
C LEU A 157 15.48 14.22 -5.59
N LEU A 158 16.00 14.74 -4.48
CA LEU A 158 16.78 13.95 -3.52
C LEU A 158 15.92 12.83 -2.91
N SER A 159 14.69 13.14 -2.50
CA SER A 159 13.76 12.13 -1.97
C SER A 159 13.47 11.04 -3.00
N ARG A 160 13.21 11.40 -4.27
CA ARG A 160 12.98 10.45 -5.36
C ARG A 160 14.20 9.58 -5.63
N LYS A 161 15.39 10.17 -5.76
CA LYS A 161 16.63 9.40 -5.96
C LYS A 161 16.94 8.48 -4.79
N LEU A 162 16.71 8.94 -3.56
CA LEU A 162 16.90 8.12 -2.37
C LEU A 162 15.89 6.97 -2.33
N TYR A 163 14.63 7.22 -2.68
CA TYR A 163 13.61 6.18 -2.83
C TYR A 163 14.04 5.13 -3.87
N ASP A 164 14.49 5.56 -5.04
CA ASP A 164 14.96 4.65 -6.10
C ASP A 164 16.20 3.86 -5.63
N PHE A 165 17.13 4.50 -4.91
CA PHE A 165 18.32 3.85 -4.37
C PHE A 165 17.98 2.79 -3.32
N VAL A 166 17.08 3.08 -2.39
CA VAL A 166 16.62 2.13 -1.37
C VAL A 166 15.90 0.95 -2.02
N ASN A 167 15.16 1.20 -3.08
CA ASN A 167 14.33 0.20 -3.75
C ASN A 167 15.01 -0.52 -4.94
N LYS A 168 16.28 -0.21 -5.25
CA LYS A 168 16.97 -0.73 -6.45
C LYS A 168 17.10 -2.25 -6.47
N ASP A 169 17.23 -2.87 -5.29
CA ASP A 169 17.46 -4.30 -5.12
C ASP A 169 16.14 -5.06 -4.81
N LEU A 170 15.02 -4.35 -4.68
CA LEU A 170 13.71 -4.97 -4.48
C LEU A 170 13.19 -5.53 -5.79
N GLN A 171 13.13 -6.87 -5.85
CA GLN A 171 12.57 -7.60 -6.98
C GLN A 171 11.04 -7.64 -6.90
N ALA A 172 10.38 -7.70 -8.07
CA ALA A 172 8.93 -7.87 -8.16
C ALA A 172 8.49 -9.29 -7.79
N GLU A 173 9.40 -10.25 -7.83
CA GLU A 173 9.21 -11.59 -7.29
C GLU A 173 9.66 -11.60 -5.83
N GLN A 174 8.75 -12.02 -4.94
CA GLN A 174 9.08 -12.26 -3.55
C GLN A 174 8.89 -13.72 -3.21
N ASP A 175 9.86 -14.25 -2.46
CA ASP A 175 9.68 -15.50 -1.73
C ASP A 175 8.58 -15.26 -0.69
N MET A 176 7.55 -16.10 -0.74
CA MET A 176 6.49 -16.18 0.25
C MET A 176 6.53 -17.52 0.95
N VAL A 177 6.25 -17.49 2.24
CA VAL A 177 6.10 -18.68 3.08
C VAL A 177 4.67 -18.74 3.58
N TRP A 178 4.07 -19.90 3.43
CA TRP A 178 2.87 -20.23 4.17
C TRP A 178 3.30 -21.00 5.42
N ALA A 179 3.00 -20.47 6.60
CA ALA A 179 3.31 -21.14 7.85
C ALA A 179 2.13 -21.11 8.82
N ARG A 180 2.21 -22.01 9.79
CA ARG A 180 1.42 -21.96 11.02
C ARG A 180 2.32 -21.93 12.24
N HIS A 181 1.83 -21.39 13.35
CA HIS A 181 2.60 -21.31 14.58
C HIS A 181 1.80 -21.61 15.84
N ILE A 182 2.53 -21.92 16.92
CA ILE A 182 2.02 -21.97 18.29
C ILE A 182 2.85 -20.97 19.09
N LEU A 183 2.20 -19.97 19.67
CA LEU A 183 2.84 -18.97 20.53
C LEU A 183 2.65 -19.34 22.01
N VAL A 184 3.72 -19.37 22.78
CA VAL A 184 3.65 -19.60 24.23
C VAL A 184 4.54 -18.59 24.95
N GLU A 185 4.21 -18.29 26.21
CA GLU A 185 4.95 -17.27 26.97
C GLU A 185 6.36 -17.72 27.36
N THR A 186 6.56 -19.02 27.62
CA THR A 186 7.80 -19.53 28.21
C THR A 186 8.49 -20.60 27.37
N GLU A 187 9.82 -20.64 27.41
CA GLU A 187 10.63 -21.65 26.72
C GLU A 187 10.31 -23.09 27.15
N PRO A 188 10.07 -23.38 28.45
CA PRO A 188 9.62 -24.72 28.88
C PRO A 188 8.32 -25.17 28.21
N ASP A 189 7.34 -24.27 28.07
CA ASP A 189 6.07 -24.60 27.40
C ASP A 189 6.30 -24.86 25.91
N ALA A 190 7.19 -24.10 25.27
CA ALA A 190 7.53 -24.31 23.86
C ALA A 190 8.19 -25.67 23.64
N LYS A 191 9.10 -26.07 24.53
CA LYS A 191 9.75 -27.39 24.51
C LYS A 191 8.75 -28.51 24.76
N LEU A 192 7.77 -28.30 25.65
CA LEU A 192 6.69 -29.26 25.88
C LEU A 192 5.88 -29.47 24.60
N VAL A 193 5.43 -28.38 23.96
CA VAL A 193 4.66 -28.44 22.70
C VAL A 193 5.49 -29.12 21.60
N LEU A 194 6.76 -28.77 21.45
CA LEU A 194 7.64 -29.39 20.47
C LEU A 194 7.82 -30.90 20.70
N THR A 195 7.90 -31.33 21.96
CA THR A 195 7.98 -32.76 22.30
C THR A 195 6.71 -33.48 21.88
N LYS A 196 5.53 -32.91 22.16
CA LYS A 196 4.23 -33.46 21.75
C LYS A 196 4.08 -33.55 20.23
N LEU A 197 4.55 -32.53 19.51
CA LEU A 197 4.59 -32.54 18.05
C LEU A 197 5.52 -33.64 17.51
N LYS A 198 6.69 -33.85 18.13
CA LYS A 198 7.62 -34.94 17.79
C LYS A 198 7.04 -36.33 18.10
N GLU A 199 6.13 -36.43 19.08
CA GLU A 199 5.37 -37.64 19.41
C GLU A 199 4.18 -37.90 18.45
N GLY A 200 3.88 -36.97 17.55
CA GLY A 200 2.84 -37.10 16.54
C GLY A 200 1.47 -36.57 16.95
N GLU A 201 1.37 -35.79 18.03
CA GLU A 201 0.14 -35.04 18.34
C GLU A 201 -0.19 -34.03 17.23
N ASP A 202 -1.48 -33.82 16.98
CA ASP A 202 -1.94 -32.90 15.95
C ASP A 202 -1.58 -31.44 16.27
N PHE A 203 -0.99 -30.74 15.30
CA PHE A 203 -0.54 -29.36 15.46
C PHE A 203 -1.71 -28.43 15.74
N ALA A 204 -2.86 -28.61 15.06
CA ALA A 204 -4.00 -27.72 15.23
C ALA A 204 -4.64 -27.88 16.62
N ALA A 205 -4.73 -29.10 17.14
CA ALA A 205 -5.15 -29.37 18.50
C ALA A 205 -4.22 -28.74 19.55
N LEU A 206 -2.90 -28.81 19.33
CA LEU A 206 -1.93 -28.16 20.21
C LEU A 206 -1.98 -26.63 20.11
N ALA A 207 -2.19 -26.08 18.91
CA ALA A 207 -2.37 -24.64 18.71
C ALA A 207 -3.61 -24.13 19.46
N ALA A 208 -4.75 -24.82 19.35
CA ALA A 208 -5.98 -24.44 20.05
C ALA A 208 -5.84 -24.53 21.58
N LYS A 209 -4.98 -25.42 22.08
CA LYS A 209 -4.79 -25.66 23.52
C LYS A 209 -3.72 -24.78 24.17
N TYR A 210 -2.61 -24.55 23.49
CA TYR A 210 -1.42 -23.92 24.07
C TYR A 210 -1.13 -22.54 23.49
N SER A 211 -1.60 -22.22 22.28
CA SER A 211 -1.25 -20.95 21.64
C SER A 211 -1.92 -19.79 22.37
N THR A 212 -1.13 -18.80 22.80
CA THR A 212 -1.62 -17.53 23.36
C THR A 212 -2.06 -16.53 22.28
N ASP A 213 -1.79 -16.83 21.01
CA ASP A 213 -2.28 -16.04 19.88
C ASP A 213 -3.75 -16.39 19.57
N SER A 214 -4.67 -15.56 20.07
CA SER A 214 -6.11 -15.75 19.88
C SER A 214 -6.59 -15.48 18.46
N SER A 215 -5.76 -14.87 17.59
CA SER A 215 -6.16 -14.56 16.22
C SER A 215 -6.21 -15.79 15.31
N ASN A 216 -5.40 -16.81 15.62
CA ASN A 216 -5.23 -18.00 14.77
C ASN A 216 -5.26 -19.33 15.54
N SER A 217 -5.22 -19.35 16.87
CA SER A 217 -5.21 -20.59 17.67
C SER A 217 -6.37 -21.53 17.36
N ALA A 218 -7.57 -20.98 17.15
CA ALA A 218 -8.77 -21.77 16.77
C ALA A 218 -8.70 -22.34 15.35
N ASN A 219 -7.90 -21.74 14.47
CA ASN A 219 -7.67 -22.16 13.08
C ASN A 219 -6.36 -22.95 12.93
N GLY A 220 -5.93 -23.62 14.00
CA GLY A 220 -4.73 -24.45 13.99
C GLY A 220 -3.41 -23.68 13.86
N GLY A 221 -3.42 -22.39 14.21
CA GLY A 221 -2.25 -21.52 14.18
C GLY A 221 -1.90 -20.96 12.80
N ASP A 222 -2.80 -21.07 11.82
CA ASP A 222 -2.53 -20.68 10.42
C ASP A 222 -2.33 -19.16 10.27
N LEU A 223 -1.23 -18.77 9.63
CA LEU A 223 -0.87 -17.37 9.32
C LEU A 223 -1.08 -17.02 7.84
N SER A 224 -1.53 -17.97 7.00
CA SER A 224 -1.56 -17.80 5.54
C SER A 224 -0.16 -17.47 4.95
N TRP A 225 -0.13 -17.03 3.69
CA TRP A 225 1.10 -16.63 3.02
C TRP A 225 1.59 -15.26 3.48
N PHE A 226 2.87 -15.16 3.82
CA PHE A 226 3.55 -13.90 4.08
C PHE A 226 4.91 -13.84 3.38
N GLY A 227 5.29 -12.65 2.94
CA GLY A 227 6.58 -12.32 2.37
C GLY A 227 7.52 -11.68 3.39
N LYS A 228 8.73 -11.33 2.94
CA LYS A 228 9.74 -10.67 3.77
C LYS A 228 9.30 -9.26 4.21
N GLY A 229 9.58 -8.92 5.46
CA GLY A 229 9.23 -7.66 6.11
C GLY A 229 7.82 -7.61 6.71
N GLN A 230 7.03 -8.69 6.61
CA GLN A 230 5.67 -8.73 7.18
C GLN A 230 5.63 -9.31 8.61
N MET A 231 6.67 -10.02 9.03
CA MET A 231 6.79 -10.63 10.36
C MET A 231 8.00 -10.05 11.12
N VAL A 232 8.07 -10.31 12.43
CA VAL A 232 9.26 -9.95 13.23
C VAL A 232 10.49 -10.72 12.73
N ALA A 233 11.67 -10.09 12.80
CA ALA A 233 12.87 -10.55 12.10
C ALA A 233 13.28 -11.98 12.50
N GLU A 234 13.17 -12.32 13.78
CA GLU A 234 13.51 -13.64 14.31
C GLU A 234 12.55 -14.72 13.80
N PHE A 235 11.24 -14.41 13.76
CA PHE A 235 10.22 -15.32 13.25
C PHE A 235 10.39 -15.54 11.75
N GLU A 236 10.56 -14.47 10.99
CA GLU A 236 10.75 -14.52 9.54
C GLU A 236 11.97 -15.36 9.19
N THR A 237 13.11 -15.07 9.80
CA THR A 237 14.37 -15.79 9.54
C THR A 237 14.20 -17.30 9.75
N ALA A 238 13.51 -17.68 10.83
CA ALA A 238 13.23 -19.09 11.11
C ALA A 238 12.26 -19.69 10.08
N ALA A 239 11.13 -19.03 9.82
CA ALA A 239 10.09 -19.54 8.91
C ALA A 239 10.61 -19.74 7.47
N PHE A 240 11.41 -18.81 6.96
CA PHE A 240 12.00 -18.91 5.62
C PHE A 240 13.11 -19.97 5.51
N ALA A 241 13.77 -20.32 6.62
CA ALA A 241 14.79 -21.36 6.64
C ALA A 241 14.21 -22.79 6.68
N LEU A 242 12.95 -22.96 7.09
CA LEU A 242 12.28 -24.26 7.18
C LEU A 242 11.95 -24.82 5.80
N LYS A 243 12.07 -26.15 5.66
CA LYS A 243 11.51 -26.89 4.53
C LYS A 243 10.00 -27.09 4.73
N ILE A 244 9.29 -27.32 3.63
CA ILE A 244 7.85 -27.65 3.68
C ILE A 244 7.63 -28.89 4.56
N GLY A 245 6.77 -28.76 5.55
CA GLY A 245 6.44 -29.74 6.57
C GLY A 245 7.33 -29.70 7.82
N GLU A 246 8.47 -29.01 7.78
CA GLU A 246 9.44 -28.93 8.87
C GLU A 246 8.94 -28.06 10.02
N ILE A 247 9.21 -28.48 11.25
CA ILE A 247 8.86 -27.79 12.49
C ILE A 247 10.14 -27.18 13.06
N SER A 248 10.11 -25.90 13.42
CA SER A 248 11.24 -25.19 14.01
C SER A 248 11.52 -25.65 15.45
N GLU A 249 12.74 -25.40 15.89
CA GLU A 249 13.04 -25.26 17.32
C GLU A 249 12.37 -23.98 17.89
N PRO A 250 12.25 -23.82 19.22
CA PRO A 250 11.60 -22.66 19.82
C PRO A 250 12.27 -21.34 19.41
N VAL A 251 11.52 -20.48 18.72
CA VAL A 251 11.98 -19.17 18.24
C VAL A 251 11.54 -18.09 19.21
N LYS A 252 12.49 -17.40 19.83
CA LYS A 252 12.19 -16.30 20.76
C LYS A 252 11.92 -14.99 20.01
N THR A 253 10.85 -14.30 20.37
CA THR A 253 10.50 -12.95 19.91
C THR A 253 10.08 -12.09 21.11
N ASP A 254 9.73 -10.82 20.87
CA ASP A 254 9.15 -9.94 21.88
C ASP A 254 7.77 -10.41 22.40
N PHE A 255 7.09 -11.29 21.67
CA PHE A 255 5.77 -11.83 22.05
C PHE A 255 5.87 -13.13 22.87
N GLY A 256 7.04 -13.77 22.93
CA GLY A 256 7.24 -15.05 23.61
C GLY A 256 8.07 -16.02 22.77
N TYR A 257 7.67 -17.29 22.78
CA TYR A 257 8.31 -18.38 22.04
C TYR A 257 7.35 -18.96 21.00
N HIS A 258 7.83 -19.08 19.77
CA HIS A 258 7.07 -19.61 18.64
C HIS A 258 7.60 -21.00 18.27
N ILE A 259 6.68 -21.94 18.07
CA ILE A 259 6.94 -23.17 17.31
C ILE A 259 6.32 -22.98 15.93
N ILE A 260 7.14 -23.01 14.88
CA ILE A 260 6.72 -22.67 13.52
C ILE A 260 6.73 -23.92 12.67
N GLN A 261 5.73 -24.10 11.82
CA GLN A 261 5.76 -25.11 10.77
C GLN A 261 5.51 -24.46 9.41
N ALA A 262 6.42 -24.70 8.46
CA ALA A 262 6.22 -24.27 7.08
C ALA A 262 5.28 -25.23 6.35
N LEU A 263 4.22 -24.71 5.77
CA LEU A 263 3.21 -25.45 4.98
C LEU A 263 3.45 -25.29 3.46
N GLY A 264 4.12 -24.21 3.05
CA GLY A 264 4.39 -23.93 1.65
C GLY A 264 5.49 -22.89 1.46
N HIS A 265 6.13 -22.94 0.29
CA HIS A 265 7.12 -21.97 -0.18
C HIS A 265 6.82 -21.69 -1.65
N GLU A 266 6.67 -20.43 -2.02
CA GLU A 266 6.42 -20.03 -3.41
C GLU A 266 7.07 -18.67 -3.73
N GLY A 267 7.62 -18.55 -4.93
CA GLY A 267 7.98 -17.25 -5.50
C GLY A 267 6.74 -16.65 -6.14
N ARG A 268 6.26 -15.51 -5.63
CA ARG A 268 5.08 -14.82 -6.16
C ARG A 268 5.48 -13.48 -6.77
N LEU A 269 5.02 -13.25 -7.98
CA LEU A 269 5.04 -11.92 -8.59
C LEU A 269 4.02 -11.04 -7.87
N LEU A 270 4.50 -9.95 -7.29
CA LEU A 270 3.65 -8.94 -6.67
C LEU A 270 2.92 -8.16 -7.76
N THR A 271 1.64 -7.87 -7.51
CA THR A 271 0.88 -6.87 -8.28
C THR A 271 1.56 -5.50 -8.16
N PRO A 272 1.25 -4.52 -9.04
CA PRO A 272 1.90 -3.21 -8.98
C PRO A 272 1.64 -2.54 -7.64
N ASP A 273 0.43 -2.70 -7.12
CA ASP A 273 0.00 -2.10 -5.86
C ASP A 273 0.71 -2.72 -4.66
N GLU A 274 0.87 -4.05 -4.64
CA GLU A 274 1.65 -4.75 -3.61
C GLU A 274 3.13 -4.34 -3.67
N LEU A 275 3.73 -4.27 -4.87
CA LEU A 275 5.12 -3.83 -5.04
C LEU A 275 5.31 -2.37 -4.59
N ASN A 276 4.38 -1.49 -4.94
CA ASN A 276 4.43 -0.08 -4.52
C ASN A 276 4.29 0.05 -3.01
N THR A 277 3.41 -0.74 -2.39
CA THR A 277 3.26 -0.80 -0.94
C THR A 277 4.55 -1.26 -0.27
N LEU A 278 5.14 -2.34 -0.75
CA LEU A 278 6.41 -2.88 -0.26
C LEU A 278 7.54 -1.85 -0.35
N LYS A 279 7.71 -1.21 -1.52
CA LYS A 279 8.73 -0.17 -1.73
C LYS A 279 8.53 1.03 -0.81
N SER A 280 7.28 1.43 -0.60
CA SER A 280 6.92 2.55 0.28
C SER A 280 7.22 2.23 1.74
N SER A 281 6.86 1.04 2.21
CA SER A 281 7.16 0.56 3.56
C SER A 281 8.66 0.44 3.82
N ALA A 282 9.42 -0.12 2.86
CA ALA A 282 10.88 -0.21 2.96
C ALA A 282 11.54 1.17 3.04
N TYR A 283 11.11 2.10 2.20
CA TYR A 283 11.59 3.49 2.23
C TYR A 283 11.23 4.19 3.54
N GLN A 284 9.99 4.05 4.02
CA GLN A 284 9.57 4.67 5.27
C GLN A 284 10.40 4.15 6.45
N LYS A 285 10.56 2.84 6.56
CA LYS A 285 11.41 2.22 7.59
C LYS A 285 12.85 2.74 7.52
N PHE A 286 13.41 2.82 6.32
CA PHE A 286 14.77 3.34 6.11
C PHE A 286 14.92 4.79 6.61
N ILE A 287 13.94 5.65 6.37
CA ILE A 287 13.94 7.03 6.84
C ILE A 287 13.73 7.12 8.36
N GLU A 288 12.89 6.26 8.94
CA GLU A 288 12.69 6.19 10.39
C GLU A 288 13.96 5.76 11.12
N ASP A 289 14.63 4.72 10.62
CA ASP A 289 15.91 4.25 11.16
C ASP A 289 17.00 5.35 11.04
N ALA A 290 17.04 6.07 9.91
CA ALA A 290 17.93 7.20 9.73
C ALA A 290 17.65 8.33 10.72
N LYS A 291 16.37 8.68 10.93
CA LYS A 291 15.96 9.71 11.90
C LYS A 291 16.33 9.31 13.33
N ALA A 292 16.18 8.04 13.69
CA ALA A 292 16.55 7.52 15.01
C ALA A 292 18.07 7.60 15.27
N ALA A 293 18.89 7.46 14.21
CA ALA A 293 20.34 7.58 14.30
C ALA A 293 20.84 9.02 14.47
N TYR A 294 20.03 10.03 14.09
CA TYR A 294 20.43 11.43 14.12
C TYR A 294 20.03 12.12 15.43
N ASN A 295 20.94 12.93 15.98
CA ASN A 295 20.66 13.78 17.13
C ASN A 295 19.84 15.01 16.70
N ILE A 296 18.52 14.84 16.58
CA ILE A 296 17.60 15.89 16.13
C ILE A 296 17.35 16.89 17.27
N LYS A 297 17.98 18.06 17.18
CA LYS A 297 17.65 19.20 18.05
C LYS A 297 16.40 19.91 17.53
N LYS A 298 15.28 19.73 18.23
CA LYS A 298 14.05 20.49 17.98
C LYS A 298 14.16 21.83 18.71
N TYR A 299 14.05 22.91 17.96
CA TYR A 299 13.97 24.25 18.53
C TYR A 299 12.50 24.69 18.49
N ASP A 300 11.90 24.98 19.65
CA ASP A 300 10.54 25.53 19.75
C ASP A 300 10.54 27.03 19.48
N ILE A 301 10.93 27.41 18.26
CA ILE A 301 11.00 28.81 17.84
C ILE A 301 9.58 29.39 17.70
N TRP A 302 8.60 28.55 17.33
CA TRP A 302 7.20 28.93 17.14
C TRP A 302 6.55 29.48 18.42
N ALA A 303 6.85 28.91 19.59
CA ALA A 303 6.33 29.37 20.88
C ALA A 303 6.76 30.81 21.22
N SER A 304 7.84 31.31 20.62
CA SER A 304 8.31 32.69 20.79
C SER A 304 7.74 33.68 19.77
N ILE A 305 7.07 33.18 18.72
CA ILE A 305 6.57 33.99 17.59
C ILE A 305 5.03 34.10 17.62
N VAL A 306 4.33 33.15 18.25
CA VAL A 306 2.87 33.22 18.42
C VAL A 306 2.53 34.28 19.49
N PRO A 307 1.74 35.31 19.16
CA PRO A 307 1.28 36.28 20.15
C PRO A 307 0.49 35.58 21.26
N SER A 308 0.84 35.85 22.51
CA SER A 308 0.16 35.27 23.69
C SER A 308 -1.31 35.72 23.82
N GLU A 309 -1.68 36.80 23.15
CA GLU A 309 -3.05 37.29 23.07
C GLU A 309 -3.53 37.28 21.61
N PRO A 310 -4.64 36.60 21.28
CA PRO A 310 -5.23 36.70 19.96
C PRO A 310 -5.80 38.10 19.76
N SER A 311 -5.12 38.94 18.98
CA SER A 311 -5.66 40.25 18.60
C SER A 311 -6.66 40.08 17.46
N ILE A 312 -7.97 40.21 17.76
CA ILE A 312 -8.99 40.36 16.72
C ILE A 312 -8.75 41.72 16.04
N PRO A 313 -8.54 41.77 14.70
CA PRO A 313 -8.40 43.03 13.97
C PRO A 313 -9.61 43.92 14.24
N VAL A 314 -9.37 45.23 14.36
CA VAL A 314 -10.37 46.20 14.86
C VAL A 314 -11.66 46.18 14.02
N GLU A 315 -11.55 45.89 12.73
CA GLU A 315 -12.65 45.73 11.77
C GLU A 315 -13.61 44.56 12.05
N TYR A 316 -13.19 43.56 12.84
CA TYR A 316 -14.03 42.42 13.23
C TYR A 316 -14.54 42.52 14.68
N ARG A 317 -14.30 43.65 15.36
CA ARG A 317 -14.79 43.88 16.73
C ARG A 317 -16.21 44.41 16.67
N ILE A 318 -17.19 43.59 17.06
CA ILE A 318 -18.57 44.04 17.24
C ILE A 318 -18.63 44.82 18.56
N THR A 319 -18.74 46.15 18.49
CA THR A 319 -19.04 46.98 19.67
C THR A 319 -20.52 46.83 19.99
N ASN A 320 -20.86 46.01 20.99
CA ASN A 320 -22.20 46.04 21.58
C ASN A 320 -22.37 47.40 22.30
N GLN A 321 -23.30 48.22 21.80
CA GLN A 321 -23.84 49.37 22.53
C GLN A 321 -24.82 48.90 23.60
#